data_AF-A0A661XD06-F1
#
_entry.id   AF-A0A661XD06-F1
#
_cell.length_a   1.000
_cell.length_b   1.000
_cell.length_c   1.000
_cell.angle_alpha   90.00
_cell.angle_beta   90.00
_cell.angle_gamma   90.00
#
_symmetry.space_group_name_H-M   'P 1'
#
loop_
_entity.id
_entity.type
_entity.pdbx_description
1 polymer ?
#
loop_
_entity_poly.entity_id
_entity_poly.type
_entity_poly.pdbx_seq_one_letter_code
_entity_poly.pdbx_strand_id
1 'polypeptide(L)'
;MIILLFLVVNLFCDFPGNRFQFVVLKYKGEWRRNISGIKGILDLKSKDIFYYPFLFMTGRGDFSFNRDERENLKIYLERGGFLWVDSSGDSSFISSLEREFKLIFPQKKFLKIPKNSAIFYSFYLLPQVGGRIRVSDYLYGIDIGGRWAVVLSKNDFTGSWSIDNMGRWLYECVPDGEKQRWEGMKLTVNIIMYSLCGTYKLDKIHQPFIERKLR
;
A
#
# COMPACT_ATOMS: atom_id res chain seq x y z
N MET A 1 2.14 -6.41 18.36
CA MET A 1 2.95 -5.92 17.22
C MET A 1 3.22 -7.01 16.18
N ILE A 2 3.67 -8.21 16.59
CA ILE A 2 3.58 -9.44 15.76
C ILE A 2 2.15 -9.63 15.26
N ILE A 3 1.14 -9.38 16.09
CA ILE A 3 -0.29 -9.43 15.74
C ILE A 3 -0.67 -8.50 14.57
N LEU A 4 -0.07 -7.31 14.44
CA LEU A 4 -0.40 -6.39 13.33
C LEU A 4 0.17 -6.93 12.01
N LEU A 5 1.37 -7.51 12.06
CA LEU A 5 1.98 -8.20 10.92
C LEU A 5 1.24 -9.51 10.61
N PHE A 6 0.84 -10.28 11.63
CA PHE A 6 0.10 -11.54 11.49
C PHE A 6 -1.30 -11.31 10.92
N LEU A 7 -1.95 -10.21 11.32
CA LEU A 7 -3.16 -9.75 10.66
C LEU A 7 -2.81 -9.39 9.22
N VAL A 8 -1.94 -8.41 8.98
CA VAL A 8 -1.62 -7.94 7.62
C VAL A 8 -1.22 -9.08 6.69
N VAL A 9 -0.51 -10.10 7.16
CA VAL A 9 -0.09 -11.28 6.39
C VAL A 9 -1.24 -12.27 6.16
N ASN A 10 -2.01 -12.67 7.18
CA ASN A 10 -3.19 -13.53 6.97
C ASN A 10 -4.29 -12.84 6.13
N LEU A 11 -4.30 -11.50 6.10
CA LEU A 11 -5.28 -10.68 5.38
C LEU A 11 -5.15 -10.78 3.83
N PHE A 12 -4.07 -11.34 3.28
CA PHE A 12 -3.82 -11.39 1.82
C PHE A 12 -3.80 -12.78 1.16
N CYS A 13 -4.00 -13.85 1.93
CA CYS A 13 -3.62 -15.21 1.51
C CYS A 13 -4.76 -16.08 0.95
N ASP A 14 -6.03 -15.71 1.17
CA ASP A 14 -7.18 -16.49 0.74
C ASP A 14 -7.96 -15.79 -0.39
N PHE A 15 -7.57 -15.93 -1.67
CA PHE A 15 -8.37 -15.35 -2.77
C PHE A 15 -8.40 -16.18 -4.07
N PRO A 16 -9.43 -17.02 -4.27
CA PRO A 16 -9.82 -17.48 -5.60
C PRO A 16 -10.84 -16.51 -6.24
N GLY A 17 -10.46 -15.90 -7.37
CA GLY A 17 -11.40 -15.42 -8.39
C GLY A 17 -12.03 -14.03 -8.24
N ASN A 18 -11.29 -12.94 -8.51
CA ASN A 18 -11.82 -11.69 -9.11
C ASN A 18 -10.69 -10.75 -9.61
N ARG A 19 -10.95 -9.94 -10.65
CA ARG A 19 -9.92 -9.17 -11.42
C ARG A 19 -9.24 -8.03 -10.64
N PHE A 20 -9.89 -7.38 -9.68
CA PHE A 20 -9.34 -6.31 -8.81
C PHE A 20 -10.11 -6.25 -7.48
N GLN A 21 -9.46 -5.89 -6.38
CA GLN A 21 -10.12 -5.78 -5.06
C GLN A 21 -9.62 -4.59 -4.23
N PHE A 22 -10.53 -3.96 -3.49
CA PHE A 22 -10.23 -2.94 -2.47
C PHE A 22 -10.22 -3.55 -1.07
N VAL A 23 -9.09 -3.49 -0.36
CA VAL A 23 -8.97 -3.94 1.04
C VAL A 23 -8.84 -2.74 1.97
N VAL A 24 -9.45 -2.87 3.14
CA VAL A 24 -9.66 -1.76 4.07
C VAL A 24 -9.35 -2.18 5.51
N LEU A 25 -8.75 -1.27 6.27
CA LEU A 25 -8.49 -1.44 7.70
C LEU A 25 -9.51 -0.66 8.53
N LYS A 26 -10.19 -1.34 9.47
CA LYS A 26 -11.03 -0.71 10.50
C LYS A 26 -10.33 -0.79 11.85
N TYR A 27 -10.02 0.35 12.45
CA TYR A 27 -9.53 0.45 13.83
C TYR A 27 -10.73 0.63 14.79
N LYS A 28 -10.96 -0.33 15.69
CA LYS A 28 -11.81 -0.15 16.89
C LYS A 28 -10.89 -0.20 18.11
N GLY A 29 -10.91 0.84 18.94
CA GLY A 29 -9.93 1.16 19.98
C GLY A 29 -9.84 0.24 21.20
N GLU A 30 -10.04 -1.07 21.08
CA GLU A 30 -9.87 -2.03 22.18
C GLU A 30 -8.72 -3.01 21.90
N TRP A 31 -7.63 -2.84 22.65
CA TRP A 31 -6.33 -3.47 22.41
C TRP A 31 -6.24 -4.98 22.64
N ARG A 32 -7.32 -5.67 23.07
CA ARG A 32 -7.19 -7.05 23.58
C ARG A 32 -7.95 -8.14 22.85
N ARG A 33 -9.11 -7.91 22.24
CA ARG A 33 -9.86 -9.00 21.57
C ARG A 33 -10.76 -8.41 20.47
N ASN A 34 -10.68 -8.96 19.28
CA ASN A 34 -11.50 -8.65 18.08
C ASN A 34 -11.10 -7.43 17.23
N ILE A 35 -10.19 -7.69 16.28
CA ILE A 35 -10.28 -7.08 14.94
C ILE A 35 -11.25 -7.96 14.15
N SER A 36 -12.54 -7.63 14.24
CA SER A 36 -13.59 -8.34 13.50
C SER A 36 -13.49 -7.97 12.03
N GLY A 37 -12.85 -8.83 11.23
CA GLY A 37 -13.03 -9.05 9.79
C GLY A 37 -12.80 -7.86 8.85
N ILE A 38 -11.96 -8.05 7.83
CA ILE A 38 -12.10 -7.28 6.59
C ILE A 38 -13.56 -7.42 6.13
N LYS A 39 -14.22 -6.30 5.88
CA LYS A 39 -15.43 -6.29 5.06
C LYS A 39 -14.95 -6.31 3.60
N GLY A 40 -15.43 -7.28 2.81
CA GLY A 40 -14.91 -7.65 1.48
C GLY A 40 -14.86 -6.53 0.43
N ILE A 41 -14.64 -6.92 -0.83
CA ILE A 41 -14.53 -6.06 -2.03
C ILE A 41 -15.41 -4.81 -1.89
N LEU A 42 -14.79 -3.65 -1.68
CA LEU A 42 -15.52 -2.38 -1.62
C LEU A 42 -15.75 -1.86 -3.03
N ASP A 43 -17.01 -1.54 -3.32
CA ASP A 43 -17.38 -0.78 -4.50
C ASP A 43 -16.96 0.68 -4.30
N LEU A 44 -16.11 1.21 -5.20
CA LEU A 44 -15.69 2.62 -5.18
C LEU A 44 -16.86 3.60 -5.35
N LYS A 45 -18.02 3.15 -5.85
CA LYS A 45 -19.25 3.95 -5.86
C LYS A 45 -19.85 4.13 -4.47
N SER A 46 -19.60 3.18 -3.58
CA SER A 46 -20.15 3.23 -2.23
C SER A 46 -19.53 4.37 -1.43
N LYS A 47 -20.36 5.07 -0.66
CA LYS A 47 -19.89 6.07 0.31
C LYS A 47 -19.17 5.42 1.51
N ASP A 48 -19.22 4.09 1.63
CA ASP A 48 -18.51 3.37 2.69
C ASP A 48 -17.00 3.58 2.63
N ILE A 49 -16.43 3.89 1.45
CA ILE A 49 -14.99 4.14 1.29
C ILE A 49 -14.50 5.27 2.22
N PHE A 50 -15.35 6.23 2.56
CA PHE A 50 -14.99 7.37 3.41
C PHE A 50 -14.81 7.01 4.88
N TYR A 51 -15.27 5.83 5.32
CA TYR A 51 -15.05 5.35 6.69
C TYR A 51 -13.68 4.72 6.90
N TYR A 52 -12.87 4.63 5.84
CA TYR A 52 -11.64 3.87 5.86
C TYR A 52 -10.48 4.76 5.45
N PRO A 53 -9.50 5.03 6.33
CA PRO A 53 -8.40 5.95 6.01
C PRO A 53 -7.41 5.37 5.00
N PHE A 54 -7.51 4.07 4.71
CA PHE A 54 -6.59 3.32 3.88
C PHE A 54 -7.34 2.38 2.96
N LEU A 55 -7.16 2.58 1.65
CA LEU A 55 -7.58 1.67 0.61
C LEU A 55 -6.34 0.97 0.05
N PHE A 56 -6.48 -0.30 -0.26
CA PHE A 56 -5.48 -1.10 -0.95
C PHE A 56 -6.05 -1.68 -2.24
N MET A 57 -5.34 -1.60 -3.35
CA MET A 57 -5.75 -2.11 -4.66
C MET A 57 -4.67 -2.99 -5.27
N THR A 58 -5.06 -4.13 -5.84
CA THR A 58 -4.17 -4.99 -6.65
C THR A 58 -4.95 -5.62 -7.79
N GLY A 59 -4.25 -5.99 -8.86
CA GLY A 59 -4.76 -6.88 -9.91
C GLY A 59 -3.92 -6.88 -11.18
N ARG A 60 -4.51 -7.31 -12.30
CA ARG A 60 -3.82 -7.52 -13.59
C ARG A 60 -4.70 -7.23 -14.79
N GLY A 61 -4.08 -6.88 -15.92
CA GLY A 61 -4.79 -6.57 -17.15
C GLY A 61 -5.41 -5.16 -17.16
N ASP A 62 -6.09 -4.84 -18.25
CA ASP A 62 -6.70 -3.51 -18.42
C ASP A 62 -7.98 -3.36 -17.59
N PHE A 63 -8.19 -2.16 -17.06
CA PHE A 63 -9.40 -1.78 -16.33
C PHE A 63 -9.77 -0.31 -16.58
N SER A 64 -10.99 0.06 -16.25
CA SER A 64 -11.40 1.47 -16.20
C SER A 64 -12.37 1.69 -15.06
N PHE A 65 -12.31 2.88 -14.46
CA PHE A 65 -13.34 3.32 -13.53
C PHE A 65 -14.48 3.98 -14.31
N ASN A 66 -15.69 3.92 -13.78
CA ASN A 66 -16.76 4.79 -14.26
C ASN A 66 -16.68 6.17 -13.60
N ARG A 67 -17.58 7.07 -14.01
CA ARG A 67 -17.59 8.47 -13.55
C ARG A 67 -17.70 8.60 -12.04
N ASP A 68 -18.61 7.84 -11.42
CA ASP A 68 -18.89 7.96 -9.98
C ASP A 68 -17.72 7.44 -9.13
N GLU A 69 -17.08 6.36 -9.57
CA GLU A 69 -15.88 5.82 -8.92
C GLU A 69 -14.72 6.80 -8.96
N ARG A 70 -14.48 7.45 -10.12
CA ARG A 70 -13.46 8.49 -10.26
C ARG A 70 -13.72 9.66 -9.32
N GLU A 71 -14.95 10.16 -9.30
CA GLU A 71 -15.34 11.30 -8.45
C GLU A 71 -15.21 10.96 -6.96
N ASN A 72 -15.70 9.80 -6.55
CA ASN A 72 -15.56 9.34 -5.16
C ASN A 72 -14.09 9.16 -4.76
N LEU A 73 -13.27 8.56 -5.62
CA LEU A 73 -11.84 8.37 -5.35
C LEU A 73 -11.11 9.72 -5.27
N LYS A 74 -11.48 10.69 -6.12
CA LYS A 74 -10.98 12.06 -6.04
C LYS A 74 -11.26 12.67 -4.68
N ILE A 75 -12.53 12.70 -4.26
CA ILE A 75 -12.97 13.26 -2.98
C ILE A 75 -12.28 12.54 -1.82
N TYR A 76 -12.16 11.22 -1.90
CA TYR A 76 -11.51 10.39 -0.88
C TYR A 76 -10.05 10.82 -0.68
N LEU A 77 -9.29 10.93 -1.77
CA LEU A 77 -7.88 11.32 -1.73
C LEU A 77 -7.69 12.80 -1.36
N GLU A 78 -8.57 13.69 -1.79
CA GLU A 78 -8.51 15.11 -1.40
C GLU A 78 -8.81 15.31 0.09
N ARG A 79 -9.66 14.45 0.69
CA ARG A 79 -10.07 14.54 2.11
C ARG A 79 -9.16 13.78 3.09
N GLY A 80 -7.95 13.40 2.67
CA GLY A 80 -6.98 12.76 3.56
C GLY A 80 -6.91 11.25 3.43
N GLY A 81 -7.76 10.63 2.60
CA GLY A 81 -7.66 9.21 2.29
C GLY A 81 -6.32 8.84 1.66
N PHE A 82 -5.94 7.57 1.82
CA PHE A 82 -4.73 7.00 1.25
C PHE A 82 -5.06 5.78 0.39
N LEU A 83 -4.43 5.67 -0.78
CA LEU A 83 -4.53 4.51 -1.65
C LEU A 83 -3.15 3.90 -1.87
N TRP A 84 -2.97 2.63 -1.50
CA TRP A 84 -1.84 1.84 -1.95
C TRP A 84 -2.27 0.90 -3.08
N VAL A 85 -1.57 0.98 -4.20
CA VAL A 85 -1.74 0.09 -5.34
C VAL A 85 -0.51 -0.82 -5.41
N ASP A 86 -0.71 -2.14 -5.40
CA ASP A 86 0.33 -3.12 -5.64
C ASP A 86 0.11 -3.82 -6.97
N SER A 87 1.11 -3.72 -7.85
CA SER A 87 1.14 -4.40 -9.13
C SER A 87 2.22 -5.47 -9.10
N SER A 88 1.96 -6.61 -9.76
CA SER A 88 2.98 -7.61 -10.03
C SER A 88 3.82 -7.30 -11.27
N GLY A 89 4.03 -6.01 -11.57
CA GLY A 89 4.71 -5.53 -12.77
C GLY A 89 3.87 -5.57 -14.05
N ASP A 90 2.56 -5.81 -13.93
CA ASP A 90 1.65 -5.91 -15.09
C ASP A 90 1.52 -4.54 -15.78
N SER A 91 2.03 -4.45 -17.00
CA SER A 91 2.12 -3.19 -17.75
C SER A 91 0.75 -2.66 -18.18
N SER A 92 -0.19 -3.54 -18.52
CA SER A 92 -1.56 -3.18 -18.86
C SER A 92 -2.25 -2.53 -17.66
N PHE A 93 -2.16 -3.16 -16.49
CA PHE A 93 -2.71 -2.64 -15.24
C PHE A 93 -2.11 -1.28 -14.87
N ILE A 94 -0.79 -1.15 -14.94
CA ILE A 94 -0.11 0.13 -14.66
C ILE A 94 -0.55 1.21 -15.65
N SER A 95 -0.68 0.88 -16.94
CA SER A 95 -1.12 1.83 -17.97
C SER A 95 -2.56 2.29 -17.74
N SER A 96 -3.45 1.37 -17.35
CA SER A 96 -4.82 1.70 -16.95
C SER A 96 -4.84 2.61 -15.72
N LEU A 97 -4.03 2.31 -14.71
CA LEU A 97 -3.93 3.12 -13.50
C LEU A 97 -3.49 4.56 -13.83
N GLU A 98 -2.43 4.71 -14.63
CA GLU A 98 -1.95 6.03 -15.07
C GLU A 98 -3.02 6.79 -15.86
N ARG A 99 -3.74 6.10 -16.75
CA ARG A 99 -4.87 6.69 -17.51
C ARG A 99 -5.98 7.16 -16.58
N GLU A 100 -6.42 6.34 -15.64
CA GLU A 100 -7.47 6.67 -14.69
C GLU A 100 -7.07 7.85 -13.79
N PHE A 101 -5.83 7.86 -13.29
CA PHE A 101 -5.35 8.97 -12.47
C PHE A 101 -5.14 10.28 -13.25
N LYS A 102 -4.86 10.20 -14.56
CA LYS A 102 -4.86 11.39 -15.43
C LYS A 102 -6.27 11.96 -15.60
N LEU A 103 -7.32 11.12 -15.59
CA LEU A 103 -8.70 11.57 -15.63
C LEU A 103 -9.15 12.18 -14.28
N ILE A 104 -8.71 11.59 -13.15
CA ILE A 104 -9.04 12.06 -11.80
C ILE A 104 -8.29 13.35 -11.44
N PHE A 105 -6.99 13.40 -11.73
CA PHE A 105 -6.10 14.53 -11.44
C PHE A 105 -5.25 14.92 -12.66
N PRO A 106 -5.80 15.68 -13.63
CA PRO A 106 -5.12 16.00 -14.89
C PRO A 106 -3.75 16.67 -14.76
N GLN A 107 -3.52 17.39 -13.66
CA GLN A 107 -2.27 18.12 -13.40
C GLN A 107 -1.26 17.33 -12.54
N LYS A 108 -1.61 16.10 -12.15
CA LYS A 108 -0.77 15.25 -11.31
C LYS A 108 -0.30 14.05 -12.11
N LYS A 109 0.88 13.55 -11.75
CA LYS A 109 1.46 12.34 -12.35
C LYS A 109 2.11 11.50 -11.25
N PHE A 110 2.27 10.21 -11.52
CA PHE A 110 3.07 9.36 -10.67
C PHE A 110 4.54 9.81 -10.74
N LEU A 111 5.09 10.18 -9.58
CA LEU A 111 6.48 10.55 -9.40
C LEU A 111 7.20 9.47 -8.62
N LYS A 112 8.49 9.32 -8.88
CA LYS A 112 9.37 8.51 -8.05
C LYS A 112 9.40 9.08 -6.63
N ILE A 113 9.05 8.26 -5.64
CA ILE A 113 9.14 8.65 -4.23
C ILE A 113 10.62 8.66 -3.82
N PRO A 114 11.15 9.78 -3.31
CA PRO A 114 12.53 9.85 -2.82
C PRO A 114 12.79 8.85 -1.68
N LYS A 115 13.97 8.23 -1.64
CA LYS A 115 14.36 7.28 -0.57
C LYS A 115 14.41 7.91 0.83
N ASN A 116 14.53 9.24 0.90
CA ASN A 116 14.44 10.02 2.13
C ASN A 116 13.00 10.52 2.43
N SER A 117 11.97 9.97 1.79
CA SER A 117 10.56 10.22 2.13
C SER A 117 10.13 9.49 3.39
N ALA A 118 9.23 10.08 4.19
CA ALA A 118 8.73 9.52 5.45
C ALA A 118 8.21 8.09 5.35
N ILE A 119 7.70 7.72 4.17
CA ILE A 119 7.20 6.37 3.90
C ILE A 119 8.28 5.27 4.05
N PHE A 120 9.56 5.61 3.99
CA PHE A 120 10.66 4.65 4.14
C PHE A 120 11.18 4.52 5.58
N TYR A 121 10.76 5.40 6.50
CA TYR A 121 11.20 5.39 7.89
C TYR A 121 10.07 5.52 8.93
N SER A 122 8.81 5.51 8.50
CA SER A 122 7.62 5.64 9.36
C SER A 122 7.55 4.63 10.51
N PHE A 123 8.16 3.44 10.36
CA PHE A 123 8.33 2.48 11.45
C PHE A 123 9.75 1.90 11.49
N TYR A 124 10.12 1.12 10.46
CA TYR A 124 11.46 0.61 10.20
C TYR A 124 12.26 1.58 9.33
N LEU A 125 13.58 1.67 9.53
CA LEU A 125 14.48 2.44 8.66
C LEU A 125 14.87 1.59 7.44
N LEU A 126 14.17 1.77 6.32
CA LEU A 126 14.35 0.94 5.12
C LEU A 126 14.35 1.79 3.85
N PRO A 127 15.51 2.22 3.35
CA PRO A 127 15.60 2.96 2.08
C PRO A 127 15.48 2.05 0.85
N GLN A 128 15.23 0.75 1.04
CA GLN A 128 15.15 -0.26 -0.02
C GLN A 128 13.70 -0.74 -0.20
N VAL A 129 13.36 -1.10 -1.44
CA VAL A 129 12.04 -1.62 -1.81
C VAL A 129 12.13 -3.13 -1.99
N GLY A 130 11.45 -3.87 -1.11
CA GLY A 130 11.30 -5.34 -1.24
C GLY A 130 10.12 -5.73 -2.12
N GLY A 131 9.55 -6.90 -1.84
CA GLY A 131 8.41 -7.50 -2.55
C GLY A 131 8.71 -8.94 -2.98
N ARG A 132 7.79 -9.60 -3.68
CA ARG A 132 8.03 -10.95 -4.20
C ARG A 132 9.03 -10.92 -5.36
N ILE A 133 8.93 -9.92 -6.23
CA ILE A 133 9.80 -9.75 -7.40
C ILE A 133 10.44 -8.36 -7.38
N ARG A 134 11.60 -8.20 -8.01
CA ARG A 134 12.25 -6.88 -8.15
C ARG A 134 12.02 -6.29 -9.53
N VAL A 135 10.89 -5.61 -9.71
CA VAL A 135 10.55 -4.88 -10.95
C VAL A 135 11.07 -3.44 -10.88
N SER A 136 11.09 -2.84 -9.69
CA SER A 136 11.58 -1.48 -9.48
C SER A 136 12.23 -1.33 -8.10
N ASP A 137 13.30 -0.54 -8.02
CA ASP A 137 13.97 -0.19 -6.76
C ASP A 137 13.30 0.99 -6.03
N TYR A 138 12.15 1.45 -6.53
CA TYR A 138 11.46 2.62 -6.03
C TYR A 138 9.96 2.42 -5.97
N LEU A 139 9.32 3.14 -5.04
CA LEU A 139 7.89 3.36 -5.07
C LEU A 139 7.58 4.57 -5.94
N TYR A 140 6.40 4.56 -6.55
CA TYR A 140 5.84 5.72 -7.23
C TYR A 140 4.71 6.29 -6.38
N GLY A 141 4.40 7.57 -6.53
CA GLY A 141 3.28 8.16 -5.83
C GLY A 141 2.75 9.43 -6.46
N ILE A 142 1.55 9.81 -6.04
CA ILE A 142 0.93 11.08 -6.37
C ILE A 142 0.89 11.94 -5.11
N ASP A 143 1.49 13.12 -5.20
CA ASP A 143 1.44 14.13 -4.15
C ASP A 143 0.14 14.93 -4.21
N ILE A 144 -0.61 14.93 -3.12
CA ILE A 144 -1.83 15.73 -2.93
C ILE A 144 -1.69 16.47 -1.61
N GLY A 145 -1.45 17.78 -1.68
CA GLY A 145 -1.32 18.63 -0.48
C GLY A 145 -0.04 18.37 0.31
N GLY A 146 1.08 18.02 -0.33
CA GLY A 146 2.38 17.80 0.33
C GLY A 146 2.53 16.43 1.00
N ARG A 147 1.60 15.50 0.73
CA ARG A 147 1.68 14.10 1.14
C ARG A 147 1.51 13.19 -0.07
N TRP A 148 2.24 12.07 -0.07
CA TRP A 148 1.96 10.94 -0.96
C TRP A 148 0.59 10.34 -0.61
N ALA A 149 -0.46 10.74 -1.32
CA ALA A 149 -1.83 10.25 -1.10
C ALA A 149 -2.09 8.93 -1.83
N VAL A 150 -1.38 8.71 -2.93
CA VAL A 150 -1.40 7.47 -3.69
C VAL A 150 0.01 6.92 -3.76
N VAL A 151 0.17 5.63 -3.53
CA VAL A 151 1.44 4.92 -3.64
C VAL A 151 1.26 3.73 -4.56
N LEU A 152 2.19 3.55 -5.49
CA LEU A 152 2.26 2.42 -6.40
C LEU A 152 3.55 1.64 -6.15
N SER A 153 3.40 0.35 -5.81
CA SER A 153 4.47 -0.64 -5.85
C SER A 153 4.30 -1.54 -7.08
N LYS A 154 5.43 -1.93 -7.68
CA LYS A 154 5.47 -2.83 -8.87
C LYS A 154 6.06 -4.21 -8.56
N ASN A 155 6.40 -4.46 -7.29
CA ASN A 155 7.22 -5.58 -6.86
C ASN A 155 6.42 -6.77 -6.32
N ASP A 156 5.09 -6.77 -6.50
CA ASP A 156 4.20 -7.80 -5.96
C ASP A 156 4.43 -8.04 -4.46
N PHE A 157 4.17 -7.03 -3.65
CA PHE A 157 4.15 -7.18 -2.20
C PHE A 157 3.13 -8.24 -1.80
N THR A 158 2.03 -8.35 -2.55
CA THR A 158 1.00 -9.34 -2.28
C THR A 158 1.50 -10.77 -2.33
N GLY A 159 2.31 -11.12 -3.31
CA GLY A 159 2.88 -12.45 -3.39
C GLY A 159 3.93 -12.72 -2.30
N SER A 160 4.50 -11.69 -1.67
CA SER A 160 5.57 -11.87 -0.68
C SER A 160 5.06 -12.37 0.67
N TRP A 161 3.82 -12.11 1.03
CA TRP A 161 3.22 -12.59 2.29
C TRP A 161 2.23 -13.73 2.09
N SER A 162 1.99 -14.17 0.85
CA SER A 162 1.02 -15.21 0.54
C SER A 162 1.43 -16.54 1.18
N ILE A 163 0.56 -17.11 2.02
CA ILE A 163 0.73 -18.41 2.67
C ILE A 163 -0.43 -19.35 2.32
N ASP A 164 -0.19 -20.65 2.32
CA ASP A 164 -1.23 -21.66 2.19
C ASP A 164 -1.88 -21.97 3.57
N ASN A 165 -2.91 -22.81 3.57
CA ASN A 165 -3.60 -23.25 4.79
C ASN A 165 -2.70 -24.03 5.77
N MET A 166 -1.50 -24.44 5.34
CA MET A 166 -0.51 -25.13 6.16
C MET A 166 0.57 -24.15 6.67
N GLY A 167 0.44 -22.85 6.40
CA GLY A 167 1.38 -21.81 6.81
C GLY A 167 2.65 -21.75 5.98
N ARG A 168 2.70 -22.41 4.81
CA ARG A 168 3.85 -22.37 3.90
C ARG A 168 3.71 -21.22 2.93
N TRP A 169 4.81 -20.58 2.58
CA TRP A 169 4.80 -19.53 1.56
C TRP A 169 4.33 -20.07 0.21
N LEU A 170 3.33 -19.42 -0.39
CA LEU A 170 2.80 -19.76 -1.71
C LEU A 170 3.77 -19.41 -2.83
N TYR A 171 4.61 -18.39 -2.62
CA TYR A 171 5.57 -17.95 -3.62
C TYR A 171 6.95 -17.70 -3.02
N GLU A 172 7.97 -18.01 -3.81
CA GLU A 172 9.34 -17.60 -3.55
C GLU A 172 9.55 -16.13 -3.92
N CYS A 173 10.43 -15.46 -3.15
CA CYS A 173 10.84 -14.10 -3.45
C CYS A 173 12.15 -14.11 -4.25
N VAL A 174 12.20 -13.40 -5.36
CA VAL A 174 13.32 -13.38 -6.30
C VAL A 174 13.77 -11.93 -6.54
N PRO A 175 15.09 -11.63 -6.57
CA PRO A 175 16.22 -12.57 -6.49
C PRO A 175 16.68 -12.96 -5.08
N ASP A 176 16.39 -12.17 -4.05
CA ASP A 176 17.10 -12.29 -2.76
C ASP A 176 16.38 -13.13 -1.68
N GLY A 177 15.43 -13.98 -2.09
CA GLY A 177 14.79 -14.96 -1.20
C GLY A 177 14.09 -14.34 0.01
N GLU A 178 14.21 -15.00 1.16
CA GLU A 178 13.55 -14.60 2.40
C GLU A 178 13.97 -13.21 2.90
N LYS A 179 15.19 -12.76 2.62
CA LYS A 179 15.62 -11.40 2.98
C LYS A 179 14.72 -10.36 2.30
N GLN A 180 14.47 -10.53 1.01
CA GLN A 180 13.60 -9.66 0.23
C GLN A 180 12.16 -9.69 0.72
N ARG A 181 11.69 -10.88 1.13
CA ARG A 181 10.37 -11.06 1.75
C ARG A 181 10.23 -10.18 2.99
N TRP A 182 11.19 -10.29 3.90
CA TRP A 182 11.19 -9.50 5.14
C TRP A 182 11.27 -7.99 4.88
N GLU A 183 12.05 -7.55 3.90
CA GLU A 183 12.10 -6.15 3.49
C GLU A 183 10.75 -5.67 2.94
N GLY A 184 10.09 -6.49 2.12
CA GLY A 184 8.73 -6.23 1.63
C GLY A 184 7.74 -6.05 2.77
N MET A 185 7.68 -7.02 3.69
CA MET A 185 6.79 -6.99 4.85
C MET A 185 7.03 -5.77 5.75
N LYS A 186 8.29 -5.42 6.02
CA LYS A 186 8.62 -4.25 6.85
C LYS A 186 8.23 -2.94 6.14
N LEU A 187 8.45 -2.84 4.82
CA LEU A 187 8.04 -1.67 4.06
C LEU A 187 6.51 -1.55 4.01
N THR A 188 5.76 -2.65 3.98
CA THR A 188 4.30 -2.58 4.14
C THR A 188 3.90 -1.95 5.47
N VAL A 189 4.53 -2.37 6.57
CA VAL A 189 4.27 -1.74 7.88
C VAL A 189 4.57 -0.25 7.81
N ASN A 190 5.65 0.17 7.15
CA ASN A 190 5.92 1.59 6.97
C ASN A 190 4.83 2.31 6.16
N ILE A 191 4.34 1.72 5.06
CA ILE A 191 3.29 2.31 4.22
C ILE A 191 1.99 2.49 5.02
N ILE A 192 1.60 1.47 5.80
CA ILE A 192 0.41 1.54 6.67
C ILE A 192 0.61 2.57 7.79
N MET A 193 1.80 2.61 8.41
CA MET A 193 2.07 3.60 9.45
C MET A 193 2.12 5.02 8.89
N TYR A 194 2.66 5.21 7.70
CA TYR A 194 2.68 6.49 7.00
C TYR A 194 1.26 6.95 6.65
N SER A 195 0.39 6.06 6.17
CA SER A 195 -0.98 6.42 5.82
C SER A 195 -1.81 6.85 7.03
N LEU A 196 -1.60 6.20 8.18
CA LEU A 196 -2.37 6.46 9.40
C LEU A 196 -1.81 7.61 10.25
N CYS A 197 -0.49 7.81 10.24
CA CYS A 197 0.18 8.79 11.11
C CYS A 197 0.83 9.96 10.35
N GLY A 198 0.77 9.96 9.02
CA GLY A 198 1.36 10.99 8.17
C GLY A 198 2.88 11.12 8.35
N THR A 199 3.36 12.36 8.39
CA THR A 199 4.79 12.70 8.41
C THR A 199 5.36 12.90 9.82
N TYR A 200 4.73 12.40 10.89
CA TYR A 200 5.14 12.70 12.29
C TYR A 200 6.62 12.39 12.63
N LYS A 201 7.27 11.47 11.91
CA LYS A 201 8.71 11.19 12.07
C LYS A 201 9.65 12.20 11.39
N LEU A 202 9.12 13.09 10.57
CA LEU A 202 9.88 14.20 9.99
C LEU A 202 9.95 15.41 10.92
N ASP A 203 9.21 15.39 12.03
CA ASP A 203 9.27 16.44 13.04
C ASP A 203 10.69 16.59 13.61
N LYS A 204 11.08 17.82 13.93
CA LYS A 204 12.43 18.18 14.41
C LYS A 204 12.94 17.31 15.57
N ILE A 205 12.03 16.75 16.36
CA ILE A 205 12.36 15.88 17.51
C ILE A 205 12.97 14.55 17.06
N HIS A 206 12.52 13.98 15.93
CA HIS A 206 12.92 12.65 15.47
C HIS A 206 14.09 12.66 14.49
N GLN A 207 14.33 13.77 13.78
CA GLN A 207 15.41 13.87 12.77
C GLN A 207 16.80 13.49 13.31
N PRO A 208 17.27 13.97 14.48
CA PRO A 208 18.60 13.64 14.99
C PRO A 208 18.78 12.15 15.32
N PHE A 209 17.68 11.43 15.59
CA PHE A 209 17.72 9.99 15.83
C PHE A 209 17.76 9.19 14.52
N ILE A 210 17.03 9.65 13.50
CA ILE A 210 17.00 9.02 12.18
C ILE A 210 18.37 9.19 11.50
N GLU A 211 18.94 10.39 11.50
CA GLU A 211 20.24 10.67 10.90
C GLU A 211 21.37 9.85 11.54
N ARG A 212 21.35 9.67 12.87
CA ARG A 212 22.34 8.84 13.58
C ARG A 212 22.28 7.36 13.19
N LYS A 213 21.12 6.84 12.79
CA LYS A 213 20.94 5.43 12.44
C LYS A 213 21.12 5.13 10.95
N LEU A 214 21.13 6.15 10.10
CA LEU A 214 21.35 6.01 8.66
C LEU A 214 22.82 6.18 8.24
N ARG A 215 23.67 6.70 9.14
CA ARG A 215 25.15 6.67 9.01
C ARG A 215 25.69 5.30 9.34
#